data_AF-A0A660YAC9-F1
#
_entry.id   AF-A0A660YAC9-F1
#
_cell.length_a   1.000
_cell.length_b   1.000
_cell.length_c   1.000
_cell.angle_alpha   90.00
_cell.angle_beta   90.00
_cell.angle_gamma   90.00
#
_symmetry.space_group_name_H-M   'P 1'
#
loop_
_entity.id
_entity.type
_entity.pdbx_description
1 polymer ?
#
loop_
_entity_poly.entity_id
_entity_poly.type
_entity_poly.pdbx_seq_one_letter_code
_entity_poly.pdbx_strand_id
1 'polypeptide(L)'
;VTLGVRPEDIHDPRLRGSLKETAEVNAEVEVVEPMGKEAFLYVRIGEHSLVVRTETEHIPRVGERVTLLVDLSKLHFFDGDTEKSLLWP
;
A
#
# COMPACT_ATOMS: atom_id res chain seq x y z
N VAL A 1 1.70 18.35 3.72
CA VAL A 1 0.75 17.57 2.91
C VAL A 1 0.81 16.14 3.37
N THR A 2 -0.35 15.53 3.61
CA THR A 2 -0.47 14.12 3.98
C THR A 2 -1.05 13.37 2.78
N LEU A 3 -0.44 12.22 2.45
CA LEU A 3 -0.89 11.35 1.36
C LEU A 3 -1.65 10.16 1.96
N GLY A 4 -2.82 9.87 1.42
CA GLY A 4 -3.64 8.71 1.77
C GLY A 4 -3.78 7.76 0.59
N VAL A 5 -3.69 6.46 0.87
CA VAL A 5 -3.97 5.37 -0.07
C VAL A 5 -4.70 4.27 0.70
N ARG A 6 -5.65 3.58 0.06
CA ARG A 6 -6.32 2.44 0.69
C ARG A 6 -5.42 1.19 0.62
N PRO A 7 -5.48 0.28 1.60
CA PRO A 7 -4.70 -0.96 1.56
C PRO A 7 -4.90 -1.80 0.30
N GLU A 8 -6.09 -1.77 -0.28
CA GLU A 8 -6.46 -2.49 -1.51
C GLU A 8 -5.97 -1.84 -2.81
N ASP A 9 -5.53 -0.58 -2.75
CA ASP A 9 -4.97 0.16 -3.89
C ASP A 9 -3.42 0.07 -3.92
N ILE A 10 -2.86 -0.83 -3.09
CA ILE A 10 -1.45 -1.22 -3.09
C ILE A 10 -1.37 -2.68 -3.56
N HIS A 11 -0.62 -2.90 -4.63
CA HIS A 11 -0.68 -4.12 -5.42
C HIS A 11 0.67 -4.82 -5.52
N ASP A 12 0.63 -6.11 -5.85
CA ASP A 12 1.80 -6.87 -6.25
C ASP A 12 2.33 -6.40 -7.63
N PRO A 13 3.67 -6.33 -7.85
CA PRO A 13 4.29 -5.99 -9.12
C PRO A 13 3.76 -6.76 -10.33
N ARG A 14 3.29 -7.99 -10.13
CA ARG A 14 2.65 -8.83 -11.17
C ARG A 14 1.41 -8.19 -11.79
N LEU A 15 0.74 -7.28 -11.08
CA LEU A 15 -0.46 -6.57 -11.55
C LEU A 15 -0.15 -5.30 -12.36
N ARG A 16 1.12 -4.95 -12.58
CA ARG A 16 1.51 -3.73 -13.33
C ARG A 16 0.79 -3.56 -14.65
N GLY A 17 0.67 -4.63 -15.45
CA GLY A 17 0.06 -4.58 -16.78
C GLY A 17 -1.44 -4.22 -16.78
N SER A 18 -2.09 -4.29 -15.61
CA SER A 18 -3.51 -3.99 -15.43
C SER A 18 -3.76 -2.59 -14.86
N LEU A 19 -2.70 -1.85 -14.49
CA LEU A 19 -2.78 -0.54 -13.85
C LEU A 19 -2.27 0.55 -14.80
N LYS A 20 -2.84 1.76 -14.70
CA LYS A 20 -2.47 2.87 -15.60
C LYS A 20 -1.24 3.62 -15.12
N GLU A 21 -1.29 4.14 -13.89
CA GLU A 21 -0.24 4.95 -13.30
C GLU A 21 0.15 4.34 -11.96
N THR A 22 1.39 3.89 -11.83
CA THR A 22 1.88 3.22 -10.62
C THR A 22 3.23 3.77 -10.20
N ALA A 23 3.49 3.73 -8.90
CA ALA A 23 4.82 3.93 -8.34
C ALA A 23 5.28 2.65 -7.61
N GLU A 24 6.53 2.27 -7.80
CA GLU A 24 7.16 1.20 -7.00
C GLU A 24 7.63 1.74 -5.66
N VAL A 25 7.34 0.99 -4.61
CA VAL A 25 7.89 1.20 -3.28
C VAL A 25 8.45 -0.10 -2.73
N ASN A 26 9.64 -0.02 -2.13
CA ASN A 26 10.24 -1.16 -1.43
C ASN A 26 9.90 -1.05 0.06
N ALA A 27 9.37 -2.13 0.62
CA ALA A 27 8.95 -2.17 2.01
C ALA A 27 9.46 -3.43 2.71
N GLU A 28 9.60 -3.37 4.03
CA GLU A 28 9.87 -4.54 4.87
C GLU A 28 8.57 -5.02 5.52
N VAL A 29 8.29 -6.31 5.48
CA VAL A 29 7.10 -6.88 6.13
C VAL A 29 7.34 -7.02 7.62
N GLU A 30 6.56 -6.33 8.44
CA GLU A 30 6.66 -6.35 9.90
C GLU A 30 5.68 -7.36 10.52
N VAL A 31 4.47 -7.44 10.00
CA VAL A 31 3.42 -8.34 10.48
C VAL A 31 2.61 -8.88 9.30
N VAL A 32 2.19 -10.13 9.42
CA VAL A 32 1.30 -10.80 8.47
C VAL A 32 0.07 -11.30 9.23
N GLU A 33 -1.11 -10.85 8.82
CA GLU A 33 -2.41 -11.24 9.40
C GLU A 33 -3.27 -11.96 8.36
N PRO A 34 -3.27 -13.30 8.31
CA PRO A 34 -4.11 -14.07 7.41
C PRO A 34 -5.59 -13.99 7.80
N MET A 35 -6.46 -13.68 6.83
CA MET A 35 -7.90 -13.48 7.00
C MET A 35 -8.73 -14.39 6.08
N GLY A 36 -8.31 -15.65 5.96
CA GLY A 36 -8.97 -16.63 5.10
C GLY A 36 -8.44 -16.59 3.68
N LYS A 37 -9.13 -15.88 2.76
CA LYS A 37 -8.72 -15.77 1.35
C LYS A 37 -7.80 -14.58 1.05
N GLU A 38 -7.74 -13.63 1.98
CA GLU A 38 -6.90 -12.44 1.94
C GLU A 38 -5.96 -12.44 3.15
N ALA A 39 -4.89 -11.64 3.08
CA ALA A 39 -4.01 -11.34 4.20
C ALA A 39 -3.76 -9.83 4.26
N PHE A 40 -3.65 -9.30 5.47
CA PHE A 40 -3.13 -7.96 5.69
C PHE A 40 -1.64 -8.03 6.01
N LEU A 41 -0.85 -7.26 5.28
CA LEU A 41 0.58 -7.09 5.52
C LEU A 41 0.77 -5.71 6.14
N TYR A 42 1.36 -5.67 7.32
CA TYR A 42 1.87 -4.42 7.89
C TYR A 42 3.30 -4.31 7.41
N VAL A 43 3.57 -3.24 6.67
CA VAL A 43 4.86 -3.04 6.01
C VAL A 43 5.45 -1.69 6.37
N ARG A 44 6.77 -1.60 6.45
CA ARG A 44 7.50 -0.36 6.72
C ARG A 44 8.21 0.16 5.49
N ILE A 45 7.99 1.44 5.19
CA ILE A 45 8.65 2.21 4.14
C ILE A 45 9.34 3.40 4.79
N GLY A 46 10.67 3.33 4.92
CA GLY A 46 11.43 4.31 5.69
C GLY A 46 10.96 4.35 7.15
N GLU A 47 10.43 5.51 7.56
CA GLU A 47 9.90 5.76 8.90
C GLU A 47 8.37 5.58 9.00
N HIS A 48 7.70 5.24 7.90
CA HIS A 48 6.25 5.12 7.83
C HIS A 48 5.82 3.66 7.74
N SER A 49 4.75 3.30 8.47
CA SER A 49 4.10 1.99 8.33
C SER A 49 2.83 2.13 7.49
N LEU A 50 2.62 1.17 6.59
CA LEU A 50 1.41 1.03 5.77
C LEU A 50 0.80 -0.35 6.00
N VAL A 51 -0.49 -0.46 5.71
CA VAL A 51 -1.18 -1.75 5.62
C VAL A 51 -1.48 -2.02 4.15
N VAL A 52 -1.18 -3.23 3.71
CA VAL A 52 -1.44 -3.73 2.35
C VAL A 52 -2.38 -4.91 2.45
N ARG A 53 -3.38 -4.97 1.56
CA ARG A 53 -4.26 -6.12 1.45
C ARG A 53 -3.86 -6.96 0.23
N THR A 54 -3.54 -8.23 0.44
CA THR A 54 -3.11 -9.14 -0.63
C THR A 54 -3.88 -10.45 -0.62
N GLU A 55 -3.90 -11.15 -1.76
CA GLU A 55 -4.43 -12.50 -1.88
C GLU A 55 -3.46 -13.53 -1.27
N THR A 56 -4.02 -14.63 -0.77
CA THR A 56 -3.28 -15.62 0.04
C THR A 56 -2.35 -16.54 -0.75
N GLU A 57 -2.38 -16.51 -2.08
CA GLU A 57 -1.53 -17.40 -2.90
C GLU A 57 -0.03 -17.09 -2.74
N HIS A 58 0.33 -15.86 -2.36
CA HIS A 58 1.72 -15.41 -2.22
C HIS A 58 1.86 -14.49 -1.01
N ILE A 59 1.84 -15.07 0.18
CA ILE A 59 2.04 -14.32 1.43
C ILE A 59 3.55 -14.26 1.75
N PRO A 60 4.16 -13.07 1.75
CA PRO A 60 5.57 -12.90 2.13
C PRO A 60 5.78 -13.17 3.63
N ARG A 61 7.02 -13.43 4.02
CA ARG A 61 7.36 -13.68 5.43
C ARG A 61 7.64 -12.38 6.18
N VAL A 62 7.46 -12.41 7.50
CA VAL A 62 7.96 -11.33 8.37
C VAL A 62 9.48 -11.18 8.20
N GLY A 63 9.95 -9.93 8.08
CA GLY A 63 11.33 -9.54 7.78
C GLY A 63 11.69 -9.58 6.29
N GLU A 64 10.79 -10.06 5.42
CA GLU A 64 11.02 -10.08 3.98
C GLU A 64 10.90 -8.67 3.39
N ARG A 65 11.79 -8.33 2.44
CA ARG A 65 11.68 -7.10 1.65
C ARG A 65 10.85 -7.38 0.42
N VAL A 66 9.76 -6.63 0.26
CA VAL A 66 8.82 -6.74 -0.85
C VAL A 66 8.83 -5.46 -1.68
N THR A 67 8.65 -5.62 -2.98
CA THR A 67 8.34 -4.49 -3.87
C THR A 67 6.82 -4.44 -4.05
N LEU A 68 6.24 -3.26 -3.90
CA LEU A 68 4.81 -3.00 -3.98
C LEU A 68 4.55 -1.93 -5.04
N LEU A 69 3.38 -1.99 -5.68
CA LEU A 69 2.89 -0.97 -6.61
C LEU A 69 1.77 -0.17 -5.97
N VAL A 70 1.98 1.13 -5.81
CA VAL A 70 0.93 2.06 -5.40
C VAL A 70 0.19 2.53 -6.65
N ASP A 71 -1.13 2.36 -6.72
CA ASP A 71 -1.96 2.96 -7.77
C ASP A 71 -2.09 4.47 -7.54
N LEU A 72 -1.42 5.26 -8.39
CA LEU A 72 -1.37 6.71 -8.26
C LEU A 72 -2.73 7.37 -8.53
N SER A 73 -3.60 6.71 -9.30
CA SER A 73 -4.94 7.21 -9.62
C SER A 73 -5.92 7.13 -8.43
N LYS A 74 -5.52 6.44 -7.36
CA LYS A 74 -6.29 6.22 -6.14
C LYS A 74 -5.79 7.03 -4.95
N LEU A 75 -4.78 7.87 -5.16
CA LEU A 75 -4.22 8.69 -4.10
C LEU A 75 -5.18 9.81 -3.68
N HIS A 76 -5.17 10.07 -2.39
CA HIS A 76 -5.83 11.21 -1.78
C HIS A 76 -4.77 12.11 -1.13
N PHE A 77 -4.98 13.42 -1.23
CA PHE A 77 -4.08 14.41 -0.64
C PHE A 77 -4.85 15.25 0.36
N PHE A 78 -4.23 15.48 1.51
CA PHE A 78 -4.77 16.25 2.61
C PHE A 78 -3.82 17.36 2.99
N ASP A 79 -4.39 18.51 3.35
CA ASP A 79 -3.64 19.62 3.91
C ASP A 79 -2.97 19.21 5.23
N GLY A 80 -1.73 19.64 5.44
CA GLY A 80 -0.94 19.20 6.59
C GLY A 80 -1.37 19.81 7.93
N ASP A 81 -2.03 20.97 7.89
CA ASP A 81 -2.41 21.71 9.10
C ASP A 81 -3.92 21.58 9.38
N THR A 82 -4.74 21.58 8.32
CA THR A 82 -6.21 21.58 8.42
C THR A 82 -6.85 20.22 8.19
N GLU A 83 -6.08 19.23 7.74
CA GLU A 83 -6.52 17.86 7.40
C GLU A 83 -7.63 17.78 6.32
N LYS A 84 -7.98 18.90 5.69
CA LYS A 84 -8.98 18.94 4.63
C LYS A 84 -8.45 18.26 3.37
N SER A 85 -9.35 17.59 2.64
CA SER A 85 -9.04 17.06 1.32
C SER A 85 -8.65 18.19 0.36
N LEU A 86 -7.55 18.01 -0.35
CA LEU A 86 -7.08 18.92 -1.39
C LEU A 86 -7.71 18.62 -2.76
N LEU A 87 -8.34 17.46 -2.91
CA LEU A 87 -9.00 17.03 -4.16
C LEU A 87 -10.51 17.28 -4.16
N TRP A 88 -11.13 17.34 -2.98
CA TRP A 88 -12.57 17.58 -2.81
C TRP A 88 -12.79 18.66 -1.74
N PRO A 89 -12.89 19.93 -2.15
CA PRO A 89 -13.10 21.05 -1.23
C PRO A 89 -14.49 21.04 -0.59
#